data_AF-A0A0D7W813-F1
#
_entry.id   AF-A0A0D7W813-F1
#
_cell.length_a   1.000
_cell.length_b   1.000
_cell.length_c   1.000
_cell.angle_alpha   90.00
_cell.angle_beta   90.00
_cell.angle_gamma   90.00
#
_symmetry.space_group_name_H-M   'P 1'
#
loop_
_entity.id
_entity.type
_entity.pdbx_description
1 polymer ?
#
loop_
_entity_poly.entity_id
_entity_poly.type
_entity_poly.pdbx_seq_one_letter_code
_entity_poly.pdbx_strand_id
1 'polypeptide(L)'
;MLPFRSEIRNSPTQPTIKIFLGDESLDARIKNHLEHFNEIETIEIRESIGRNRANENLTIFLKDEVDINKMKSSIDSSLWWYFEQD
;
A
#
# COMPACT_ATOMS: atom_id res chain seq x y z
N MET A 1 -15.24 -9.22 -5.35
CA MET A 1 -14.09 -8.36 -5.74
C MET A 1 -13.04 -8.47 -4.66
N LEU A 2 -11.75 -8.46 -4.99
CA LEU A 2 -10.71 -8.39 -3.96
C LEU A 2 -10.78 -6.99 -3.30
N PRO A 3 -10.70 -6.90 -1.96
CA PRO A 3 -10.80 -5.61 -1.26
C PRO A 3 -9.61 -4.69 -1.58
N PHE A 4 -8.46 -5.26 -1.93
CA PHE A 4 -7.30 -4.51 -2.40
C PHE A 4 -6.43 -5.35 -3.34
N ARG A 5 -5.47 -4.69 -3.99
CA ARG A 5 -4.34 -5.31 -4.69
C ARG A 5 -3.07 -4.57 -4.31
N SER A 6 -1.96 -5.29 -4.17
CA SER A 6 -0.65 -4.69 -3.89
C SER A 6 0.39 -5.13 -4.92
N GLU A 7 1.30 -4.23 -5.28
CA GLU A 7 2.41 -4.51 -6.21
C GLU A 7 3.70 -3.82 -5.76
N ILE A 8 4.84 -4.44 -6.06
CA ILE A 8 6.15 -3.80 -5.89
C ILE A 8 6.48 -3.00 -7.14
N ARG A 9 6.89 -1.75 -6.95
CA ARG A 9 7.40 -0.87 -8.00
C ARG A 9 8.87 -0.57 -7.72
N ASN A 10 9.73 -1.19 -8.52
CA ASN A 10 11.15 -0.84 -8.54
C ASN A 10 11.32 0.47 -9.29
N SER A 11 11.61 1.55 -8.58
CA SER A 11 11.99 2.83 -9.18
C SER A 11 13.52 2.99 -9.15
N PRO A 12 14.09 3.85 -10.00
CA PRO A 12 15.54 4.09 -10.02
C PRO A 12 16.09 4.66 -8.70
N THR A 13 15.26 5.32 -7.90
CA THR A 13 15.66 5.94 -6.63
C THR A 13 15.45 4.97 -5.47
N GLN A 14 14.24 4.46 -5.30
CA GLN A 14 13.92 3.49 -4.27
C GLN A 14 12.73 2.59 -4.64
N PRO A 15 12.73 1.32 -4.22
CA PRO A 15 11.59 0.45 -4.44
C PRO A 15 10.43 0.87 -3.54
N THR A 16 9.21 0.79 -4.07
CA THR A 16 7.97 1.20 -3.36
C THR A 16 6.93 0.11 -3.45
N ILE A 17 5.98 0.11 -2.51
CA ILE A 17 4.82 -0.76 -2.56
C ILE A 17 3.62 0.10 -2.93
N LYS A 18 2.89 -0.28 -3.98
CA LYS A 18 1.63 0.35 -4.34
C LYS A 18 0.46 -0.51 -3.90
N ILE A 19 -0.54 0.11 -3.31
CA ILE A 19 -1.79 -0.52 -2.90
C ILE A 19 -2.94 0.18 -3.58
N PHE A 20 -3.79 -0.62 -4.22
CA PHE A 20 -5.02 -0.18 -4.86
C PHE A 20 -6.18 -0.77 -4.08
N LEU A 21 -7.01 0.09 -3.48
CA LEU A 21 -8.22 -0.36 -2.80
C LEU A 21 -9.35 -0.56 -3.81
N GLY A 22 -10.25 -1.48 -3.50
CA GLY A 22 -11.51 -1.61 -4.23
C GLY A 22 -12.51 -0.49 -3.89
N ASP A 23 -12.37 0.10 -2.71
CA ASP A 23 -13.14 1.26 -2.23
C ASP A 23 -12.17 2.37 -1.79
N GLU A 24 -12.11 3.43 -2.60
CA GLU A 24 -11.23 4.60 -2.40
C GLU A 24 -11.64 5.43 -1.17
N SER A 25 -12.87 5.28 -0.66
CA SER A 25 -13.29 5.98 0.56
C SER A 25 -12.52 5.51 1.81
N LEU A 26 -11.85 4.37 1.73
CA LEU A 26 -11.06 3.78 2.81
C LEU A 26 -9.59 4.21 2.78
N ASP A 27 -9.12 4.93 1.75
CA ASP A 27 -7.71 5.28 1.57
C ASP A 27 -7.11 5.95 2.81
N ALA A 28 -7.79 6.94 3.39
CA ALA A 28 -7.33 7.63 4.59
C ALA A 28 -7.28 6.71 5.82
N ARG A 29 -8.22 5.78 5.97
CA ARG A 29 -8.25 4.83 7.09
C ARG A 29 -7.13 3.82 6.97
N ILE A 30 -6.93 3.26 5.78
CA ILE A 30 -5.85 2.31 5.51
C ILE A 30 -4.49 2.98 5.65
N LYS A 31 -4.33 4.23 5.20
CA LYS A 31 -3.12 5.00 5.45
C LYS A 31 -2.79 5.07 6.95
N ASN A 32 -3.73 5.50 7.77
CA ASN A 32 -3.52 5.59 9.22
C ASN A 32 -3.24 4.22 9.86
N HIS A 33 -3.88 3.16 9.38
CA HIS A 33 -3.62 1.79 9.82
C HIS A 33 -2.15 1.38 9.56
N LEU A 34 -1.66 1.67 8.36
CA LEU A 34 -0.30 1.33 7.94
C LEU A 34 0.79 2.23 8.53
N GLU A 35 0.47 3.45 8.97
CA GLU A 35 1.43 4.34 9.65
C GLU A 35 2.01 3.77 10.96
N HIS A 36 1.42 2.71 11.53
CA HIS A 36 1.95 2.03 12.72
C HIS A 36 3.20 1.18 12.44
N PHE A 37 3.52 0.88 11.18
CA PHE A 37 4.73 0.15 10.82
C PHE A 37 5.96 1.05 10.92
N ASN A 38 6.90 0.69 11.80
CA ASN A 38 8.13 1.45 12.02
C ASN A 38 9.07 1.43 10.80
N GLU A 39 8.93 0.45 9.92
CA GLU A 39 9.71 0.24 8.71
C GLU A 39 9.27 1.15 7.56
N ILE A 40 8.06 1.69 7.65
CA ILE A 40 7.53 2.63 6.66
C ILE A 40 8.10 4.02 6.97
N GLU A 41 8.64 4.66 5.93
CA GLU A 41 9.12 6.04 6.01
C GLU A 41 7.97 7.01 5.80
N THR A 42 7.19 6.82 4.73
CA THR A 42 6.02 7.64 4.43
C THR A 42 5.03 6.91 3.54
N ILE A 43 3.77 7.34 3.59
CA ILE A 43 2.67 6.83 2.77
C ILE A 43 1.99 8.02 2.09
N GLU A 44 1.89 7.94 0.77
CA GLU A 44 1.25 8.98 -0.04
C GLU A 44 0.06 8.42 -0.81
N ILE A 45 -1.08 9.11 -0.77
CA ILE A 45 -2.20 8.84 -1.67
C ILE A 45 -1.92 9.60 -2.96
N ARG A 46 -1.86 8.88 -4.08
CA ARG A 46 -1.55 9.44 -5.40
C ARG A 46 -2.60 9.03 -6.41
N GLU A 47 -2.95 9.96 -7.30
CA GLU A 47 -3.74 9.62 -8.48
C GLU A 47 -3.01 8.58 -9.34
N SER A 48 -3.77 7.60 -9.80
CA SER A 48 -3.33 6.52 -10.65
C SER A 48 -3.58 6.92 -12.11
N ILE A 49 -2.50 7.12 -12.86
CA ILE A 49 -2.60 7.45 -14.28
C ILE A 49 -2.70 6.13 -15.07
N GLY A 50 -3.90 5.75 -15.48
CA GLY A 50 -4.11 4.58 -16.35
C GLY A 50 -5.59 4.26 -16.63
N ARG A 51 -5.90 3.89 -17.88
CA ARG A 51 -7.24 3.36 -18.23
C ARG A 51 -7.44 1.99 -17.54
N ASN A 52 -8.60 1.78 -16.93
CA ASN A 52 -9.00 0.55 -16.22
C ASN A 52 -8.23 0.22 -14.92
N ARG A 53 -7.84 1.23 -14.13
CA ARG A 53 -7.30 1.05 -12.77
C ARG A 53 -8.15 1.86 -11.78
N ALA A 54 -8.01 1.57 -10.48
CA ALA A 54 -8.48 2.49 -9.44
C ALA A 54 -7.90 3.89 -9.72
N ASN A 55 -8.69 4.93 -9.46
CA ASN A 55 -8.33 6.32 -9.69
C ASN A 55 -7.21 6.76 -8.74
N GLU A 56 -7.10 6.11 -7.58
CA GLU A 56 -6.11 6.42 -6.55
C GLU A 56 -5.31 5.17 -6.13
N ASN A 57 -4.15 5.40 -5.53
CA ASN A 57 -3.33 4.36 -4.92
C ASN A 57 -2.54 4.93 -3.74
N LEU A 58 -2.34 4.07 -2.74
CA LEU A 58 -1.41 4.31 -1.65
C LEU A 58 -0.01 3.87 -2.11
N THR A 59 0.90 4.83 -2.23
CA THR A 59 2.32 4.58 -2.49
C THR A 59 3.08 4.61 -1.17
N ILE A 60 3.67 3.48 -0.80
CA ILE A 60 4.39 3.28 0.44
C ILE A 60 5.88 3.31 0.15
N PHE A 61 6.56 4.18 0.88
CA PHE A 61 8.00 4.33 0.88
C PHE A 61 8.56 3.71 2.17
N LEU A 62 9.57 2.87 2.01
CA LEU A 62 10.20 2.14 3.11
C LEU A 62 11.50 2.82 3.48
N LYS A 63 11.87 2.70 4.75
CA LYS A 63 13.20 3.13 5.23
C LYS A 63 14.31 2.33 4.55
N ASP A 64 15.52 2.89 4.58
CA ASP A 64 16.72 2.22 4.11
C ASP A 64 16.92 0.85 4.80
N GLU A 65 17.51 -0.09 4.05
CA GLU A 65 17.83 -1.46 4.51
C GLU A 65 16.62 -2.37 4.82
N VAL A 66 15.38 -1.92 4.59
CA VAL A 66 14.18 -2.74 4.74
C VAL A 66 14.00 -3.70 3.55
N ASP A 67 13.78 -4.98 3.85
CA ASP A 67 13.42 -5.97 2.84
C ASP A 67 11.98 -5.77 2.35
N ILE A 68 11.84 -5.21 1.15
CA ILE A 68 10.54 -4.90 0.55
C ILE A 68 9.64 -6.13 0.35
N ASN A 69 10.19 -7.32 0.11
CA ASN A 69 9.36 -8.52 -0.10
C ASN A 69 8.72 -8.97 1.20
N LYS A 70 9.50 -8.94 2.29
CA LYS A 70 8.99 -9.19 3.64
C LYS A 70 7.96 -8.14 4.01
N MET A 71 8.27 -6.87 3.78
CA MET A 71 7.38 -5.77 4.11
C MET A 71 6.06 -5.84 3.36
N LYS A 72 6.08 -6.14 2.05
CA LYS A 72 4.87 -6.36 1.26
C LYS A 72 4.03 -7.50 1.83
N SER A 73 4.66 -8.61 2.19
CA SER A 73 3.95 -9.76 2.77
C SER A 73 3.30 -9.38 4.11
N SER A 74 4.01 -8.64 4.98
CA SER A 74 3.49 -8.15 6.25
C SER A 74 2.31 -7.19 6.08
N ILE A 75 2.42 -6.25 5.14
CA ILE A 75 1.33 -5.32 4.80
C ILE A 75 0.13 -6.08 4.25
N ASP A 76 0.34 -7.00 3.31
CA ASP A 76 -0.74 -7.81 2.73
C ASP A 76 -1.49 -8.59 3.82
N SER A 77 -0.77 -9.26 4.72
CA SER A 77 -1.39 -9.98 5.85
C SER A 77 -2.16 -9.03 6.79
N SER A 78 -1.61 -7.85 7.07
CA SER A 78 -2.27 -6.85 7.92
C SER A 78 -3.57 -6.33 7.29
N LEU A 79 -3.56 -6.06 5.98
CA LEU A 79 -4.74 -5.61 5.26
C LEU A 79 -5.78 -6.71 5.11
N TRP A 80 -5.38 -7.95 4.84
CA TRP A 80 -6.31 -9.08 4.84
C TRP A 80 -7.03 -9.20 6.17
N TRP A 81 -6.30 -9.11 7.28
CA TRP A 81 -6.91 -9.13 8.61
C TRP A 81 -7.87 -7.94 8.82
N TYR A 82 -7.48 -6.73 8.39
CA TYR A 82 -8.36 -5.55 8.47
C TYR A 82 -9.69 -5.76 7.72
N PHE A 83 -9.65 -6.34 6.52
CA PHE A 83 -10.84 -6.57 5.69
C PHE A 83 -11.63 -7.84 6.04
N GLU A 84 -11.06 -8.79 6.79
CA GLU A 84 -11.79 -9.97 7.29
C GLU A 84 -12.54 -9.69 8.61
N GLN A 85 -12.16 -8.64 9.33
CA GLN A 85 -12.78 -8.25 10.61
C GLN A 85 -13.91 -7.21 10.46
N ASP A 86 -14.19 -6.74 9.24
CA ASP A 86 -15.23 -5.75 8.89
C ASP A 86 -16.35 -6.42 8.08
#